data_AF-A0A915K7E9-F1
#
_entry.id   AF-A0A915K7E9-F1
#
_cell.length_a   1.000
_cell.length_b   1.000
_cell.length_c   1.000
_cell.angle_alpha   90.00
_cell.angle_beta   90.00
_cell.angle_gamma   90.00
#
_symmetry.space_group_name_H-M   'P 1'
#
loop_
_entity.id
_entity.type
_entity.pdbx_description
1 polymer ?
#
loop_
_entity_poly.entity_id
_entity_poly.type
_entity_poly.pdbx_seq_one_letter_code
_entity_poly.pdbx_strand_id
1 'polypeptide(L)'
;MGQNLVLNMNDHGFVVCVYNRTVSKVDEFLDKEAKGTKIIGAKSLPDLVSSLKSPRRVMLLVKAGRAVDEFIDKLVPLLDQGDIIIDGGNSDYKDSQVCG
;
A
#
# COMPACT_ATOMS: atom_id res chain seq x y z
N MET A 1 8.28 -6.03 -7.46
CA MET A 1 8.91 -4.74 -7.11
C MET A 1 8.54 -4.29 -5.69
N GLY A 2 7.26 -4.30 -5.30
CA GLY A 2 6.87 -3.83 -3.95
C GLY A 2 7.51 -4.56 -2.76
N GLN A 3 7.69 -5.89 -2.84
CA GLN A 3 8.26 -6.69 -1.74
C GLN A 3 9.64 -6.20 -1.28
N ASN A 4 10.57 -5.96 -2.21
CA ASN A 4 11.91 -5.47 -1.88
C ASN A 4 11.89 -4.08 -1.22
N LEU A 5 10.98 -3.20 -1.63
CA LEU A 5 10.86 -1.88 -1.00
C LEU A 5 10.37 -2.01 0.45
N VAL A 6 9.37 -2.87 0.67
CA VAL A 6 8.82 -3.13 2.00
C VAL A 6 9.89 -3.71 2.94
N LEU A 7 10.68 -4.68 2.46
CA LEU A 7 11.79 -5.25 3.21
C LEU A 7 12.84 -4.18 3.56
N ASN A 8 13.23 -3.35 2.58
CA ASN A 8 14.17 -2.25 2.79
C ASN A 8 13.66 -1.26 3.86
N MET A 9 12.38 -0.89 3.81
CA MET A 9 11.78 -0.02 4.83
C MET A 9 11.78 -0.65 6.22
N ASN A 10 11.50 -1.96 6.30
CA ASN A 10 11.60 -2.70 7.56
C ASN A 10 13.02 -2.70 8.14
N ASP A 11 14.04 -2.89 7.28
CA ASP A 11 15.45 -2.89 7.68
C ASP A 11 15.90 -1.52 8.21
N HIS A 12 15.29 -0.44 7.72
CA HIS A 12 15.50 0.93 8.21
C HIS A 12 14.62 1.29 9.42
N GLY A 13 13.96 0.31 10.04
CA GLY A 13 13.22 0.48 11.30
C GLY A 13 11.78 0.96 11.15
N PHE A 14 11.24 0.99 9.93
CA PHE A 14 9.83 1.33 9.71
C PHE A 14 8.94 0.09 9.82
N VAL A 15 7.79 0.23 10.46
CA VAL A 15 6.74 -0.80 10.45
C VAL A 15 5.87 -0.55 9.24
N VAL A 16 5.81 -1.52 8.34
CA VAL A 16 5.07 -1.42 7.08
C VAL A 16 3.90 -2.41 7.11
N CYS A 17 2.72 -1.92 6.76
CA CYS A 17 1.55 -2.76 6.52
C CYS A 17 1.39 -3.00 5.02
N VAL A 18 1.24 -4.26 4.61
CA VAL A 18 1.10 -4.65 3.21
C VAL A 18 -0.29 -5.21 2.94
N TYR A 19 -0.83 -4.86 1.78
CA TYR A 19 -2.10 -5.39 1.29
C TYR A 19 -1.95 -5.80 -0.16
N ASN A 20 -2.62 -6.89 -0.54
CA ASN A 20 -2.79 -7.29 -1.92
C ASN A 20 -4.19 -7.88 -2.12
N ARG A 21 -4.75 -7.74 -3.32
CA ARG A 21 -6.08 -8.28 -3.65
C ARG A 21 -6.18 -9.79 -3.41
N THR A 22 -5.08 -10.51 -3.64
CA THR A 22 -4.98 -11.94 -3.33
C THR A 22 -4.31 -12.10 -1.97
N VAL A 23 -5.10 -12.44 -0.95
CA VAL A 23 -4.66 -12.58 0.45
C VAL A 23 -3.56 -13.65 0.59
N SER A 24 -3.66 -14.76 -0.15
CA SER A 24 -2.63 -15.82 -0.09
C SER A 24 -1.23 -15.33 -0.46
N LYS A 25 -1.11 -14.31 -1.32
CA LYS A 25 0.20 -13.71 -1.63
C LYS A 25 0.77 -12.91 -0.46
N VAL A 26 -0.08 -12.34 0.38
CA VAL A 26 0.34 -11.64 1.60
C VAL A 26 0.81 -12.67 2.61
N ASP A 27 0.04 -13.73 2.83
CA ASP A 27 0.40 -14.82 3.75
C ASP A 27 1.72 -15.48 3.32
N GLU A 28 1.87 -15.84 2.05
CA GLU A 28 3.11 -16.40 1.52
C GLU A 28 4.32 -15.46 1.68
N PHE A 29 4.12 -14.15 1.55
CA PHE A 29 5.18 -13.17 1.73
C PHE A 29 5.61 -13.07 3.20
N LEU A 30 4.65 -13.02 4.13
CA LEU A 30 4.90 -13.02 5.57
C LEU A 30 5.58 -14.30 6.05
N ASP A 31 5.20 -15.45 5.50
CA ASP A 31 5.75 -16.75 5.90
C ASP A 31 7.14 -17.03 5.31
N LYS A 32 7.51 -16.34 4.22
CA LYS A 32 8.79 -16.52 3.52
C LYS A 32 9.71 -15.32 3.74
N GLU A 33 9.59 -14.30 2.89
CA GLU A 33 10.56 -13.21 2.78
C GLU A 33 10.49 -12.25 3.96
N ALA A 34 9.29 -11.97 4.45
CA ALA A 34 9.06 -11.10 5.60
C ALA A 34 9.05 -11.86 6.94
N LYS A 35 9.48 -13.13 6.95
CA LYS A 35 9.49 -13.95 8.16
C LYS A 35 10.44 -13.38 9.20
N GLY A 36 9.95 -13.12 10.40
CA GLY A 36 10.74 -12.55 11.50
C GLY A 36 10.96 -11.03 11.39
N THR A 37 10.31 -10.36 10.44
CA THR A 37 10.29 -8.91 10.33
C THR A 37 9.13 -8.30 11.12
N LYS A 38 9.03 -6.96 11.15
CA LYS A 38 7.91 -6.23 11.75
C LYS A 38 6.81 -5.91 10.73
N ILE A 39 6.83 -6.55 9.56
CA ILE A 39 5.85 -6.31 8.51
C ILE A 39 4.49 -6.92 8.91
N ILE A 40 3.43 -6.16 8.70
CA ILE A 40 2.04 -6.57 9.02
C ILE A 40 1.31 -6.82 7.70
N GLY A 41 0.61 -7.95 7.58
CA GLY A 41 -0.25 -8.21 6.41
C GLY A 41 -1.70 -7.90 6.72
N ALA A 42 -2.30 -6.99 5.96
CA ALA A 42 -3.71 -6.71 6.00
C ALA A 42 -4.49 -7.64 5.07
N LYS A 43 -5.67 -8.08 5.51
CA LYS A 43 -6.56 -8.95 4.72
C LYS A 43 -7.58 -8.18 3.88
N SER A 44 -7.77 -6.90 4.18
CA SER A 44 -8.69 -6.01 3.47
C SER A 44 -8.19 -4.56 3.50
N LEU A 45 -8.74 -3.69 2.64
CA LEU A 45 -8.40 -2.26 2.66
C LEU A 45 -8.77 -1.57 3.99
N PRO A 46 -9.95 -1.83 4.60
CA PRO A 46 -10.25 -1.30 5.93
C PRO A 46 -9.26 -1.75 7.01
N ASP A 47 -8.82 -3.01 6.94
CA ASP A 47 -7.83 -3.59 7.86
C ASP A 47 -6.43 -2.97 7.67
N LEU A 48 -6.07 -2.63 6.43
CA LEU A 48 -4.87 -1.86 6.12
C LEU A 48 -4.94 -0.48 6.76
N VAL A 49 -6.03 0.25 6.53
CA VAL A 49 -6.19 1.63 6.98
C VAL A 49 -6.27 1.73 8.51
N SER A 50 -6.93 0.78 9.18
CA SER A 50 -6.99 0.72 10.64
C SER A 50 -5.65 0.40 11.29
N SER A 51 -4.75 -0.29 10.57
CA SER A 51 -3.40 -0.61 11.04
C SER A 51 -2.41 0.54 10.92
N LEU A 52 -2.77 1.63 10.23
CA LEU A 52 -1.91 2.79 10.01
C LEU A 52 -2.13 3.87 11.08
N LYS A 53 -1.04 4.54 11.48
CA LYS A 53 -1.11 5.72 12.35
C LYS A 53 -1.48 6.97 11.55
N SER A 54 -2.28 7.85 12.13
CA SER A 54 -2.59 9.17 11.56
C SER A 54 -1.42 10.15 11.67
N PRO A 55 -1.17 11.03 10.68
CA PRO A 55 -1.80 11.03 9.35
C PRO A 55 -1.37 9.79 8.55
N ARG A 56 -2.36 9.07 8.00
CA ARG A 56 -2.15 7.78 7.35
C ARG A 56 -1.43 8.01 6.03
N ARG A 57 -0.45 7.15 5.73
CA ARG A 57 0.34 7.21 4.49
C ARG A 57 0.17 5.89 3.76
N VAL A 58 -0.50 5.93 2.61
CA VAL A 58 -0.78 4.75 1.79
C VAL A 58 0.00 4.86 0.49
N MET A 59 0.96 3.95 0.28
CA MET A 59 1.75 3.90 -0.94
C MET A 59 1.17 2.86 -1.91
N LEU A 60 0.80 3.30 -3.10
CA LEU A 60 0.29 2.46 -4.18
C LEU A 60 1.45 2.03 -5.07
N LEU A 61 1.63 0.72 -5.23
CA LEU A 61 2.62 0.09 -6.10
C LEU A 61 1.93 -0.90 -7.03
N VAL A 62 0.96 -0.39 -7.81
CA VAL A 62 0.18 -1.17 -8.76
C VAL A 62 0.52 -0.77 -10.19
N LYS A 63 0.03 -1.56 -11.16
CA LYS A 63 0.18 -1.22 -12.57
C LYS A 63 -0.57 0.08 -12.85
N ALA A 64 0.07 1.00 -13.59
CA ALA A 64 -0.51 2.25 -14.03
C ALA A 64 -1.86 2.11 -14.76
N GLY A 65 -2.65 3.18 -14.73
CA GLY A 65 -3.97 3.28 -15.34
C GLY A 65 -5.10 2.85 -14.38
N ARG A 66 -6.18 2.28 -14.92
CA ARG A 66 -7.43 1.96 -14.19
C ARG A 66 -7.29 1.27 -12.83
N ALA A 67 -6.23 0.48 -12.64
CA ALA A 67 -6.02 -0.18 -11.36
C ALA A 67 -5.71 0.82 -10.24
N VAL A 68 -5.00 1.92 -10.53
CA VAL A 68 -4.74 2.98 -9.56
C VAL A 68 -6.05 3.67 -9.16
N ASP A 69 -6.85 4.09 -10.15
CA ASP A 69 -8.13 4.77 -9.93
C ASP A 69 -9.09 3.90 -9.09
N GLU A 70 -9.26 2.63 -9.46
CA GLU A 70 -10.12 1.69 -8.72
C GLU A 70 -9.68 1.45 -7.26
N PHE A 71 -8.39 1.63 -6.97
CA PHE A 71 -7.86 1.55 -5.60
C PHE A 71 -8.07 2.85 -4.84
N ILE A 72 -7.89 4.00 -5.49
CA ILE A 72 -8.16 5.33 -4.90
C ILE A 72 -9.64 5.42 -4.52
N ASP A 73 -10.56 5.05 -5.41
CA ASP A 73 -12.01 5.07 -5.15
C ASP A 73 -12.41 4.24 -3.92
N LYS A 74 -11.69 3.15 -3.66
CA LYS A 74 -11.92 2.29 -2.48
C LYS A 74 -11.24 2.82 -1.21
N LEU A 75 -10.15 3.57 -1.35
CA LEU A 75 -9.38 4.11 -0.23
C LEU A 75 -9.95 5.42 0.28
N VAL A 76 -10.36 6.33 -0.61
CA VAL A 76 -10.94 7.64 -0.26
C VAL A 76 -12.02 7.56 0.83
N PRO A 77 -13.03 6.66 0.78
CA PRO A 77 -14.05 6.59 1.82
C PRO A 77 -13.55 6.05 3.18
N LEU A 78 -12.33 5.52 3.24
CA LEU A 78 -11.71 4.99 4.46
C LEU A 78 -10.70 5.98 5.08
N LEU A 79 -10.32 7.02 4.35
CA LEU A 79 -9.30 7.99 4.78
C LEU A 79 -9.95 9.23 5.39
N ASP A 80 -9.23 9.85 6.32
CA ASP A 80 -9.62 11.11 6.95
C ASP A 80 -8.89 12.29 6.29
N GLN A 81 -9.40 13.51 6.51
CA GLN A 81 -8.74 14.72 6.04
C GLN A 81 -7.30 14.82 6.57
N GLY A 82 -6.33 15.00 5.66
CA GLY A 82 -4.91 15.07 5.98
C GLY A 82 -4.15 13.75 5.80
N ASP A 83 -4.84 12.65 5.48
CA ASP A 83 -4.20 11.43 5.02
C ASP A 83 -3.60 11.60 3.62
N ILE A 84 -2.57 10.80 3.33
CA ILE A 84 -1.71 10.95 2.15
C ILE A 84 -1.72 9.65 1.35
N ILE A 85 -2.10 9.74 0.08
CA ILE A 85 -1.93 8.68 -0.92
C ILE A 85 -0.68 9.00 -1.75
N ILE A 86 0.21 8.04 -1.91
CA ILE A 86 1.44 8.16 -2.68
C ILE A 86 1.38 7.14 -3.82
N ASP A 87 1.24 7.59 -5.07
CA ASP A 87 1.39 6.70 -6.23
C ASP A 87 2.88 6.54 -6.58
N GLY A 88 3.40 5.34 -6.36
CA GLY A 88 4.77 4.95 -6.70
C GLY A 88 4.85 3.97 -7.87
N GLY A 89 3.74 3.73 -8.58
CA GLY A 89 3.74 2.94 -9.80
C GLY A 89 4.53 3.61 -10.93
N ASN A 90 4.88 2.85 -11.97
CA ASN A 90 5.35 3.41 -13.24
C ASN A 90 4.16 4.02 -14.02
N SER A 91 3.43 4.92 -13.37
CA SER A 91 2.37 5.71 -13.99
C SER A 91 3.00 6.69 -14.97
N ASP A 92 2.44 6.79 -16.19
CA ASP A 92 2.86 7.81 -17.14
C ASP A 92 2.55 9.17 -16.50
N TYR A 93 3.48 10.13 -16.56
CA TYR A 93 3.38 11.42 -15.86
C TYR A 93 2.11 12.22 -16.22
N LYS A 94 1.46 11.85 -17.33
CA LYS A 94 0.20 12.41 -17.83
C LYS A 94 -1.03 11.96 -17.05
N ASP A 95 -0.99 10.79 -16.40
CA ASP A 95 -2.13 10.26 -15.61
C ASP A 95 -2.21 10.92 -14.22
N SER A 96 -1.11 11.47 -13.69
CA SER A 96 -1.10 12.16 -12.38
C SER A 96 -1.70 13.58 -12.42
N GLN A 97 -2.12 14.08 -13.59
CA GLN A 97 -2.73 15.40 -13.76
C GLN A 97 -4.22 15.32 -14.10
N VAL A 98 -5.04 14.78 -13.19
CA VAL A 98 -6.49 15.00 -13.25
C VAL A 98 -7.01 15.38 -11.87
N CYS A 99 -6.77 16.65 -11.50
CA CYS A 99 -7.71 17.39 -10.67
C CYS A 99 -8.51 18.28 -11.64
N GLY A 100 -9.65 17.77 -12.09
CA GLY A 100 -10.68 18.53 -12.79
C GLY A 100 -11.86 18.75 -11.85
#